data_AF-X1D9U8-F1
#
_entry.id   AF-X1D9U8-F1
#
_cell.length_a   1.000
_cell.length_b   1.000
_cell.length_c   1.000
_cell.angle_alpha   90.00
_cell.angle_beta   90.00
_cell.angle_gamma   90.00
#
_symmetry.space_group_name_H-M   'P 1'
#
loop_
_entity.id
_entity.type
_entity.pdbx_description
1 polymer ?
#
loop_
_entity_poly.entity_id
_entity_poly.type
_entity_poly.pdbx_seq_one_letter_code
_entity_poly.pdbx_strand_id
1 'polypeptide(L)' 'MEKIRFRENEKYVGIEYYGTNERGIGGIIKHKFKDFIVREITRERKILEIREDRPEVVFLPTGKYTTFNVTKVRRDTLEV' A
#
# COMPACT_ATOMS: atom_id res chain seq x y z
N MET A 1 -14.56 -11.80 15.36
CA MET A 1 -13.86 -11.96 14.07
C MET A 1 -14.90 -11.98 12.97
N GLU A 2 -14.90 -11.00 12.10
CA GLU A 2 -15.87 -10.89 11.01
C GLU A 2 -15.44 -11.79 9.85
N LYS A 3 -16.30 -12.73 9.46
CA LYS A 3 -16.09 -13.56 8.25
C LYS A 3 -16.32 -12.67 7.04
N ILE A 4 -15.24 -12.16 6.45
CA ILE A 4 -15.34 -11.33 5.24
C ILE A 4 -15.76 -12.22 4.06
N ARG A 5 -16.95 -11.96 3.50
CA ARG A 5 -17.47 -12.63 2.30
C ARG A 5 -16.96 -11.94 1.04
N PHE A 6 -15.66 -12.07 0.76
CA PHE A 6 -14.98 -11.34 -0.32
C PHE A 6 -15.66 -11.45 -1.69
N ARG A 7 -16.14 -12.63 -2.08
CA ARG A 7 -16.80 -12.84 -3.38
C ARG A 7 -18.11 -12.06 -3.56
N GLU A 8 -18.91 -11.92 -2.50
CA GLU A 8 -20.17 -11.17 -2.59
C GLU A 8 -19.86 -9.67 -2.74
N ASN A 9 -18.85 -9.19 -2.01
CA ASN A 9 -18.40 -7.80 -2.08
C ASN A 9 -17.74 -7.46 -3.43
N GLU A 10 -16.91 -8.36 -3.99
CA GLU A 10 -16.28 -8.18 -5.32
C GLU A 10 -17.34 -8.02 -6.42
N LYS A 11 -18.35 -8.89 -6.41
CA LYS A 11 -19.47 -8.78 -7.35
C LYS A 11 -20.28 -7.51 -7.15
N TYR A 12 -20.52 -7.12 -5.90
CA TYR A 12 -21.21 -5.87 -5.58
C TYR A 12 -20.49 -4.64 -6.17
N VAL A 13 -19.16 -4.62 -6.19
CA VAL A 13 -18.36 -3.53 -6.79
C VAL A 13 -18.09 -3.73 -8.29
N GLY A 14 -18.72 -4.71 -8.94
CA GLY A 14 -18.65 -4.92 -10.39
C GLY A 14 -17.51 -5.83 -10.89
N ILE A 15 -16.84 -6.55 -10.00
CA ILE A 15 -15.84 -7.57 -10.38
C ILE A 15 -16.56 -8.92 -10.54
N GLU A 16 -16.90 -9.24 -11.78
CA GLU A 16 -17.77 -10.40 -12.08
C GLU A 16 -17.01 -11.67 -12.49
N TYR A 17 -15.83 -11.50 -13.10
CA TYR A 17 -15.05 -12.60 -13.69
C TYR A 17 -13.60 -12.57 -13.22
N TYR A 18 -12.98 -13.75 -13.19
CA TYR A 18 -11.54 -13.90 -12.96
C TYR A 18 -10.83 -14.16 -14.29
N GLY A 19 -9.58 -13.72 -14.42
CA GLY A 19 -8.76 -13.97 -15.61
C GLY A 19 -8.29 -15.42 -15.79
N THR A 20 -8.54 -16.29 -14.80
CA THR A 20 -8.11 -17.70 -14.79
C THR A 20 -9.23 -18.61 -14.28
N ASN A 21 -9.30 -19.83 -14.82
CA ASN A 21 -10.29 -20.83 -14.41
C ASN A 21 -9.79 -21.79 -13.31
N GLU A 22 -8.56 -21.60 -12.85
CA GLU A 22 -7.93 -22.44 -11.83
C GLU A 22 -8.60 -22.29 -10.46
N ARG A 23 -8.67 -23.39 -9.72
CA ARG A 23 -9.15 -23.35 -8.33
C ARG A 23 -8.16 -22.55 -7.48
N GLY A 24 -8.67 -21.54 -6.76
CA GLY A 24 -7.86 -20.75 -5.84
C GLY A 24 -7.21 -21.59 -4.73
N ILE A 25 -5.99 -21.22 -4.36
CA ILE A 25 -5.16 -21.91 -3.35
C ILE A 25 -5.72 -21.86 -1.92
N GLY A 26 -6.73 -21.02 -1.66
CA GLY A 26 -7.25 -20.78 -0.32
C GLY A 26 -6.28 -19.98 0.55
N GLY A 27 -6.33 -20.20 1.88
CA GLY A 27 -5.44 -19.55 2.84
C GLY A 27 -6.02 -18.30 3.53
N ILE A 28 -5.21 -17.71 4.40
CA ILE A 28 -5.56 -16.52 5.19
C ILE A 28 -4.61 -15.40 4.81
N ILE A 29 -5.15 -14.29 4.30
CA ILE A 29 -4.38 -13.09 3.99
C ILE A 29 -4.46 -12.09 5.15
N LYS A 30 -3.44 -11.24 5.28
CA LYS A 30 -3.39 -10.16 6.28
C LYS A 30 -3.61 -10.63 7.72
N HIS A 31 -3.13 -11.84 8.07
CA HIS A 31 -3.27 -12.39 9.43
C HIS A 31 -2.52 -11.54 10.45
N LYS A 32 -1.27 -11.19 10.16
CA LYS A 32 -0.43 -10.25 10.92
C LYS A 32 -0.08 -9.06 10.02
N PHE A 33 0.19 -7.89 10.63
CA PHE A 33 0.56 -6.69 9.86
C PHE A 33 1.80 -6.89 9.00
N LYS A 34 2.73 -7.74 9.44
CA LYS A 34 3.95 -8.07 8.70
C LYS A 34 3.72 -8.99 7.49
N ASP A 35 2.54 -9.60 7.37
CA ASP A 35 2.22 -10.49 6.25
C ASP A 35 1.80 -9.71 4.99
N PHE A 36 1.63 -8.38 5.10
CA PHE A 36 1.22 -7.52 3.99
C PHE A 36 2.02 -6.22 4.00
N ILE A 37 2.98 -6.12 3.08
CA ILE A 37 3.91 -4.99 2.97
C ILE A 37 3.68 -4.32 1.63
N VAL A 38 3.54 -2.99 1.65
CA VAL A 38 3.37 -2.17 0.45
C VAL A 38 4.54 -1.19 0.38
N ARG A 39 5.14 -1.07 -0.82
CA ARG A 39 6.19 -0.09 -1.12
C ARG A 39 5.79 0.66 -2.37
N GLU A 40 5.73 1.98 -2.28
CA GLU A 40 5.41 2.83 -3.42
C GLU A 40 6.59 2.86 -4.41
N ILE A 41 6.28 2.86 -5.70
CA ILE A 41 7.25 3.08 -6.77
C ILE A 41 6.93 4.45 -7.37
N THR A 42 7.89 5.37 -7.34
CA THR A 42 7.72 6.73 -7.85
C THR A 42 7.63 6.74 -9.38
N ARG A 43 7.23 7.87 -9.96
CA ARG A 43 7.19 8.06 -11.43
C ARG A 43 8.55 7.84 -12.08
N GLU A 44 9.63 8.10 -11.35
CA GLU A 44 11.02 7.89 -11.77
C GLU A 44 11.46 6.43 -11.59
N ARG A 45 10.53 5.51 -11.32
CA ARG A 45 10.76 4.07 -11.11
C ARG A 45 11.68 3.78 -9.92
N LYS A 46 11.72 4.67 -8.93
CA LYS A 46 12.46 4.45 -7.68
C LYS A 46 11.52 3.84 -6.64
N ILE A 47 12.00 2.83 -5.93
CA ILE A 47 11.25 2.31 -4.79
C ILE A 47 11.47 3.27 -3.62
N LEU A 48 10.38 3.69 -3.00
CA LEU A 48 10.41 4.56 -1.84
C LEU A 48 10.96 3.77 -0.63
N GLU A 49 12.08 4.26 -0.09
CA GLU A 49 12.83 3.64 1.01
C GLU A 49 13.05 4.67 2.12
N ILE A 50 13.11 4.20 3.37
CA ILE A 50 13.70 4.97 4.46
C ILE A 50 15.20 4.80 4.32
N ARG A 51 15.87 5.74 3.65
CA ARG A 51 17.34 5.81 3.71
C ARG A 51 17.71 6.51 5.01
N GLU A 52 18.59 5.90 5.80
CA GLU A 52 19.25 6.59 6.94
C GLU A 52 20.15 7.72 6.44
N ASP A 53 20.74 7.54 5.25
CA ASP A 53 21.41 8.58 4.48
C ASP A 53 20.36 9.51 3.85
N ARG A 54 19.92 10.48 4.66
CA ARG A 54 19.09 11.59 4.19
C ARG A 54 19.90 12.35 3.12
N PRO A 55 19.45 12.44 1.85
CA PRO A 55 19.93 13.55 1.03
C PRO A 55 19.57 14.85 1.78
N GLU A 56 20.50 15.80 1.82
CA GLU A 56 20.24 17.11 2.44
C GLU A 56 18.88 17.63 1.98
N VAL A 57 18.04 18.00 2.94
CA VAL A 57 16.77 18.66 2.63
C VAL A 57 17.17 19.98 1.97
N VAL A 58 17.12 20.03 0.64
CA VAL A 58 17.35 21.26 -0.10
C VAL A 58 16.11 22.12 0.12
N PHE A 59 16.12 22.90 1.20
CA PHE A 59 15.19 24.00 1.39
C PHE A 59 15.49 25.04 0.32
N LEU A 60 14.83 24.93 -0.83
CA LEU A 60 14.80 26.01 -1.79
C LEU A 60 14.03 27.16 -1.14
N PRO A 61 14.62 28.36 -0.96
CA PRO A 61 13.98 29.50 -0.31
C PRO A 61 12.66 29.94 -0.97
N THR A 62 12.41 29.50 -2.20
CA THR A 62 11.23 29.78 -3.02
C THR A 62 10.26 28.60 -3.13
N GLY A 63 10.55 27.48 -2.47
CA GLY A 63 9.76 26.26 -2.55
C GLY A 63 8.40 26.39 -1.86
N LYS A 64 7.31 26.24 -2.61
CA LYS A 64 5.94 26.23 -2.06
C LYS A 64 5.59 24.94 -1.32
N TYR A 65 6.35 23.87 -1.57
CA TYR A 65 6.05 22.53 -1.07
C TYR A 65 7.35 21.85 -0.60
N THR A 66 7.20 20.99 0.41
CA THR A 66 8.24 20.06 0.86
C THR A 66 7.82 18.63 0.53
N THR A 67 8.80 17.77 0.31
CA THR A 67 8.57 16.34 0.06
C THR A 67 9.30 15.52 1.10
N PHE A 68 8.65 14.49 1.60
CA PHE A 68 9.21 13.57 2.59
C PHE A 68 8.62 12.18 2.40
N ASN A 69 9.38 11.18 2.81
CA ASN A 69 8.95 9.78 2.77
C ASN A 69 8.21 9.44 4.07
N VAL A 70 7.07 8.76 3.96
CA VAL A 70 6.27 8.32 5.12
C VAL A 70 6.23 6.80 5.17
N THR A 71 6.55 6.24 6.34
CA THR A 71 6.32 4.83 6.64
C THR A 71 5.31 4.71 7.76
N LYS A 72 4.25 3.94 7.53
CA LYS A 72 3.19 3.72 8.49
C LYS A 72 2.95 2.23 8.70
N VAL A 73 2.73 1.82 9.95
CA VAL A 73 2.38 0.45 10.31
C VAL A 73 1.05 0.47 11.04
N ARG A 74 0.04 -0.21 10.50
CA ARG A 74 -1.31 -0.28 11.09
C ARG A 74 -1.89 1.11 11.43
N ARG A 75 -1.72 2.07 10.53
CA ARG A 75 -2.35 3.40 10.65
C ARG A 75 -3.11 3.77 9.40
N ASP A 76 -4.25 4.41 9.59
CA ASP A 76 -4.97 5.05 8.50
C ASP A 76 -4.15 6.23 7.96
N THR A 77 -4.32 6.58 6.68
CA THR A 77 -3.56 7.69 6.08
C THR A 77 -3.97 9.05 6.66
N LEU A 78 -5.22 9.21 7.08
CA LEU A 78 -5.71 10.46 7.66
C LEU A 78 -5.32 10.63 9.14
N GLU A 79 -4.74 9.60 9.75
CA GLU A 79 -4.26 9.57 11.14
C GLU A 79 -2.72 9.62 11.26
N VAL A 80 -2.03 9.92 10.16
CA VAL A 80 -0.56 9.95 10.08
C VAL A 80 -0.01 11.35 10.22
#